data_AF-A0A1H2CA53-F1
#
_entry.id   AF-A0A1H2CA53-F1
#
_cell.length_a   1.000
_cell.length_b   1.000
_cell.length_c   1.000
_cell.angle_alpha   90.00
_cell.angle_beta   90.00
_cell.angle_gamma   90.00
#
_symmetry.space_group_name_H-M   'P 1'
#
loop_
_entity.id
_entity.type
_entity.pdbx_description
1 polymer ?
#
loop_
_entity_poly.entity_id
_entity_poly.type
_entity_poly.pdbx_seq_one_letter_code
_entity_poly.pdbx_strand_id
1 'polypeptide(L)'
;MPRRTSGAARRRRPQRHKDVLHEHLTRDFRCAGCRLDVSVDAPGTGHRNHCPHCLVSLHVDARVPGDRAAGCRGRMEALSVSARSDGEWMLIHRCLACGELSANRIAGDDNPLALVRLVLRPLSAASASCRALLAS
;
A
#
# COMPACT_ATOMS: atom_id res chain seq x y z
N MET A 1 16.32 57.59 47.64
CA MET A 1 17.24 57.01 46.63
C MET A 1 18.32 56.22 47.38
N PRO A 2 18.74 54.99 47.00
CA PRO A 2 18.19 54.02 46.05
C PRO A 2 17.88 52.62 46.64
N ARG A 3 17.26 51.78 45.81
CA ARG A 3 16.92 50.35 45.95
C ARG A 3 18.12 49.45 46.28
N ARG A 4 17.87 48.35 46.99
CA ARG A 4 18.56 47.07 46.73
C ARG A 4 17.61 45.87 46.84
N THR A 5 17.04 45.53 45.69
CA THR A 5 16.35 44.27 45.41
C THR A 5 17.39 43.15 45.28
N SER A 6 17.47 42.24 46.25
CA SER A 6 18.24 41.00 46.09
C SER A 6 17.35 39.94 45.43
N GLY A 7 17.26 40.02 44.10
CA GLY A 7 16.69 38.94 43.30
C GLY A 7 17.57 37.70 43.42
N ALA A 8 17.07 36.68 44.13
CA ALA A 8 17.69 35.37 44.14
C ALA A 8 17.66 34.83 42.70
N ALA A 9 18.81 34.83 42.04
CA ALA A 9 19.01 34.26 40.72
C ALA A 9 18.73 32.75 40.80
N ARG A 10 17.48 32.37 40.51
CA ARG A 10 17.09 30.98 40.25
C ARG A 10 17.97 30.47 39.12
N ARG A 11 18.97 29.66 39.46
CA ARG A 11 19.77 28.91 38.48
C ARG A 11 18.80 28.06 37.68
N ARG A 12 18.44 28.50 36.47
CA ARG A 12 17.63 27.73 35.52
C ARG A 12 18.43 26.47 35.20
N ARG A 13 17.97 25.34 35.72
CA ARG A 13 18.51 24.02 35.38
C ARG A 13 18.44 23.91 33.85
N PRO A 14 19.54 23.65 33.13
CA PRO A 14 19.50 23.52 31.68
C PRO A 14 18.53 22.40 31.35
N GLN A 15 17.52 22.73 30.55
CA GLN A 15 16.54 21.76 30.09
C GLN A 15 17.31 20.75 29.25
N ARG A 16 17.44 19.50 29.74
CA ARG A 16 18.05 18.42 28.96
C ARG A 16 17.31 18.37 27.62
N HIS A 17 18.07 18.42 26.53
CA HIS A 17 17.53 18.13 25.21
C HIS A 17 16.88 16.75 25.31
N LYS A 18 15.55 16.71 25.20
CA LYS A 18 14.85 15.45 25.04
C LYS A 18 15.09 15.11 23.58
N ASP A 19 15.90 14.09 23.32
CA ASP A 19 15.91 13.45 22.01
C ASP A 19 14.54 12.81 21.86
N VAL A 20 13.60 13.61 21.33
CA VAL A 20 12.31 13.13 20.89
C VAL A 20 12.67 12.35 19.64
N LEU A 21 12.97 11.06 19.81
CA LEU A 21 12.81 10.10 18.74
C LEU A 21 11.41 10.37 18.21
N HIS A 22 11.35 10.99 17.04
CA HIS A 22 10.13 10.98 16.27
C HIS A 22 9.98 9.51 15.93
N GLU A 23 9.23 8.82 16.78
CA GLU A 23 8.60 7.57 16.44
C GLU A 23 7.84 7.92 15.16
N HIS A 24 8.48 7.70 14.01
CA HIS A 24 7.77 7.60 12.76
C HIS A 24 6.76 6.51 13.06
N LEU A 25 5.54 6.91 13.34
CA LEU A 25 4.39 6.04 13.38
C LEU A 25 4.34 5.48 11.96
N THR A 26 5.12 4.45 11.70
CA THR A 26 5.08 3.71 10.45
C THR A 26 3.66 3.20 10.43
N ARG A 27 2.84 3.80 9.55
CA ARG A 27 1.42 3.46 9.44
C ARG A 27 1.34 2.14 8.70
N ASP A 28 1.90 1.10 9.30
CA ASP A 28 1.98 -0.21 8.69
C ASP A 28 0.63 -0.90 8.78
N PHE A 29 0.32 -1.73 7.79
CA PHE A 29 -0.84 -2.62 7.87
C PHE A 29 -0.41 -4.07 7.71
N ARG A 30 -1.14 -4.95 8.38
CA ARG A 30 -0.92 -6.39 8.25
C ARG A 30 -1.62 -6.93 7.02
N CYS A 31 -0.88 -7.55 6.10
CA CYS A 31 -1.42 -8.07 4.85
C CYS A 31 -2.45 -9.19 5.09
N ALA A 32 -3.60 -9.12 4.43
CA ALA A 32 -4.64 -10.16 4.46
C ALA A 32 -4.27 -11.45 3.70
N GLY A 33 -3.23 -11.41 2.86
CA GLY A 33 -2.71 -12.55 2.09
C GLY A 33 -1.57 -13.27 2.81
N CYS A 34 -0.40 -12.63 2.89
CA CYS A 34 0.82 -13.23 3.44
C CYS A 34 1.10 -12.93 4.92
N ARG A 35 0.27 -12.09 5.57
CA ARG A 35 0.36 -11.73 7.00
C ARG A 35 1.61 -10.95 7.42
N LEU A 36 2.47 -10.55 6.48
CA LEU A 36 3.56 -9.61 6.70
C LEU A 36 3.02 -8.21 7.03
N ASP A 37 3.78 -7.46 7.81
CA ASP A 37 3.55 -6.03 8.03
C ASP A 37 4.09 -5.25 6.83
N VAL A 38 3.29 -4.32 6.32
CA VAL A 38 3.52 -3.60 5.07
C VAL A 38 3.44 -2.11 5.36
N SER A 39 4.51 -1.38 5.02
CA SER A 39 4.50 0.08 5.08
C SER A 39 3.53 0.67 4.07
N VAL A 40 2.76 1.69 4.48
CA VAL A 40 1.93 2.47 3.55
C VAL A 40 2.75 3.37 2.63
N ASP A 41 4.03 3.61 2.95
CA ASP A 41 4.93 4.35 2.08
C ASP A 41 5.15 3.53 0.81
N ALA A 42 4.83 4.12 -0.33
CA ALA A 42 4.88 3.46 -1.64
C ALA A 42 5.53 4.41 -2.65
N PRO A 43 6.80 4.17 -3.02
CA PRO A 43 7.47 4.98 -4.03
C PRO A 43 6.66 5.02 -5.33
N GLY A 44 6.40 6.23 -5.84
CA GLY A 44 5.66 6.43 -7.09
C GLY A 44 4.12 6.36 -6.98
N THR A 45 3.55 6.15 -5.79
CA THR A 45 2.10 6.20 -5.58
C THR A 45 1.74 7.00 -4.33
N GLY A 46 0.59 7.67 -4.33
CA GLY A 46 0.12 8.43 -3.16
C GLY A 46 -0.53 7.56 -2.09
N HIS A 47 -1.00 6.36 -2.45
CA HIS A 47 -1.74 5.47 -1.56
C HIS A 47 -1.42 4.01 -1.88
N ARG A 48 -0.83 3.30 -0.91
CA ARG A 48 -0.67 1.84 -1.01
C ARG A 48 -2.00 1.15 -0.70
N ASN A 49 -2.44 0.35 -1.66
CA ASN A 49 -3.64 -0.49 -1.53
C ASN A 49 -3.34 -1.99 -1.52
N HIS A 50 -2.13 -2.41 -1.89
CA HIS A 50 -1.73 -3.83 -1.91
C HIS A 50 -0.38 -4.08 -1.23
N CYS A 51 -0.17 -5.33 -0.82
CA CYS A 51 1.12 -5.78 -0.31
C CYS A 51 2.14 -5.90 -1.45
N PRO A 52 3.36 -5.33 -1.32
CA PRO A 52 4.37 -5.42 -2.38
C PRO A 52 4.87 -6.85 -2.60
N HIS A 53 4.79 -7.71 -1.57
CA HIS A 53 5.31 -9.07 -1.64
C HIS A 53 4.36 -10.04 -2.35
N CYS A 54 3.05 -9.95 -2.07
CA CYS A 54 2.05 -10.91 -2.57
C CYS A 54 0.92 -10.28 -3.39
N LEU A 55 0.96 -8.96 -3.59
CA LEU A 55 0.03 -8.18 -4.42
C LEU A 55 -1.44 -8.20 -3.97
N VAL A 56 -1.74 -8.80 -2.81
CA VAL A 56 -3.08 -8.85 -2.23
C VAL A 56 -3.45 -7.48 -1.66
N SER A 57 -4.68 -7.06 -1.93
CA SER A 57 -5.31 -5.84 -1.45
C SER A 57 -6.48 -6.17 -0.50
N LEU A 58 -7.05 -5.14 0.12
CA LEU A 58 -8.28 -5.20 0.90
C LEU A 58 -9.29 -4.23 0.30
N HIS A 59 -10.55 -4.64 0.18
CA HIS A 59 -11.61 -3.79 -0.38
C HIS A 59 -12.04 -2.74 0.66
N VAL A 60 -11.27 -1.66 0.71
CA VAL A 60 -11.48 -0.54 1.64
C VAL A 60 -11.88 0.74 0.93
N ASP A 61 -11.55 0.92 -0.34
CA ASP A 61 -11.96 2.08 -1.12
C ASP A 61 -13.32 1.84 -1.79
N ALA A 62 -14.23 2.81 -1.76
CA ALA A 62 -15.56 2.71 -2.34
C ALA A 62 -15.59 3.23 -3.79
N ARG A 63 -15.59 4.55 -4.00
CA ARG A 63 -15.67 5.15 -5.34
C ARG A 63 -14.40 5.88 -5.72
N VAL A 64 -13.72 6.48 -4.75
CA VAL A 64 -12.51 7.26 -4.97
C VAL A 64 -11.32 6.50 -4.39
N PRO A 65 -10.24 6.26 -5.15
CA PRO A 65 -9.04 5.64 -4.62
C PRO A 65 -8.53 6.39 -3.39
N GLY A 66 -8.32 5.66 -2.28
CA GLY A 66 -7.91 6.20 -0.99
C GLY A 66 -9.04 6.76 -0.11
N ASP A 67 -10.31 6.75 -0.52
CA ASP A 67 -11.43 7.23 0.31
C ASP A 67 -11.68 6.37 1.56
N ARG A 68 -11.19 5.12 1.57
CA ARG A 68 -11.35 4.15 2.65
C ARG A 68 -12.81 3.99 3.14
N ALA A 69 -13.77 4.22 2.25
CA ALA A 69 -15.21 4.28 2.57
C ALA A 69 -15.96 2.96 2.35
N ALA A 70 -15.34 1.92 1.79
CA ALA A 70 -16.00 0.65 1.52
C ALA A 70 -16.24 -0.16 2.81
N GLY A 71 -17.51 -0.54 3.02
CA GLY A 71 -17.91 -1.43 4.12
C GLY A 71 -17.58 -2.91 3.90
N CYS A 72 -17.24 -3.32 2.67
CA CYS A 72 -17.02 -4.73 2.31
C CYS A 72 -15.85 -5.35 3.07
N ARG A 73 -14.68 -4.68 3.04
CA ARG A 73 -13.43 -5.15 3.68
C ARG A 73 -13.01 -6.57 3.25
N GLY A 74 -13.54 -7.06 2.13
CA GLY A 74 -13.18 -8.35 1.57
C GLY A 74 -11.76 -8.35 1.02
N ARG A 75 -11.06 -9.49 1.11
CA ARG A 75 -9.75 -9.66 0.48
C ARG A 75 -9.89 -9.49 -1.03
N MET A 76 -8.97 -8.74 -1.63
CA MET A 76 -8.89 -8.59 -3.08
C MET A 76 -7.65 -9.28 -3.62
N GLU A 77 -7.84 -10.17 -4.60
CA GLU A 77 -6.75 -10.83 -5.29
C GLU A 77 -6.28 -10.01 -6.49
N ALA A 78 -4.98 -10.09 -6.81
CA ALA A 78 -4.47 -9.54 -8.05
C ALA A 78 -4.89 -10.46 -9.21
N LEU A 79 -5.69 -9.91 -10.11
CA LEU A 79 -6.28 -10.63 -11.24
C LEU A 79 -5.39 -10.53 -12.48
N SER A 80 -4.94 -9.31 -12.81
CA SER A 80 -4.12 -9.04 -13.99
C SER A 80 -3.36 -7.71 -13.85
N VAL A 81 -2.57 -7.38 -14.87
CA VAL A 81 -1.91 -6.08 -15.01
C VAL A 81 -2.40 -5.43 -16.30
N SER A 82 -2.65 -4.13 -16.27
CA SER A 82 -3.00 -3.31 -17.44
C SER A 82 -1.94 -2.23 -17.64
N ALA A 83 -1.42 -2.11 -18.85
CA ALA A 83 -0.57 -0.98 -19.25
C ALA A 83 -1.45 0.15 -19.79
N ARG A 84 -1.17 1.39 -19.39
CA ARG A 84 -1.81 2.60 -19.92
C ARG A 84 -0.94 3.21 -21.02
N SER A 85 -1.54 4.07 -21.84
CA SER A 85 -0.84 4.75 -22.94
C SER A 85 0.28 5.70 -22.49
N ASP A 86 0.22 6.18 -21.24
CA ASP A 86 1.24 7.01 -20.60
C ASP A 86 2.43 6.18 -20.06
N GLY A 87 2.44 4.87 -20.28
CA GLY A 87 3.50 3.97 -19.81
C GLY A 87 3.31 3.47 -18.37
N GLU A 88 2.25 3.91 -17.69
CA GLU A 88 1.95 3.48 -16.32
C GLU A 88 1.31 2.09 -16.29
N TRP A 89 1.72 1.30 -15.32
CA TRP A 89 1.19 -0.04 -15.12
C TRP A 89 0.26 -0.07 -13.91
N MET A 90 -0.91 -0.65 -14.12
CA MET A 90 -1.97 -0.75 -13.13
C MET A 90 -2.21 -2.21 -12.79
N LEU A 91 -2.23 -2.52 -11.50
CA LEU A 91 -2.64 -3.80 -10.96
C LEU A 91 -4.17 -3.83 -10.88
N ILE A 92 -4.78 -4.82 -11.53
CA ILE A 92 -6.23 -5.04 -11.47
C ILE A 92 -6.52 -6.03 -10.36
N HIS A 93 -7.32 -5.59 -9.40
CA HIS A 93 -7.76 -6.39 -8.27
C HIS A 93 -9.22 -6.78 -8.40
N ARG A 94 -9.57 -7.98 -7.93
CA ARG A 94 -10.96 -8.44 -7.79
C ARG A 94 -11.26 -8.76 -6.34
N CYS A 95 -12.34 -8.19 -5.81
CA CYS A 95 -12.82 -8.55 -4.48
C CYS A 95 -13.41 -9.95 -4.46
N LEU A 96 -12.93 -10.80 -3.55
CA LEU A 96 -13.43 -12.17 -3.41
C LEU A 96 -14.81 -12.24 -2.73
N ALA A 97 -15.23 -11.17 -2.05
CA ALA A 97 -16.51 -11.13 -1.35
C ALA A 97 -17.65 -10.57 -2.21
N CYS A 98 -17.43 -9.48 -2.96
CA CYS A 98 -18.47 -8.82 -3.74
C CYS A 98 -18.20 -8.77 -5.25
N GLY A 99 -17.03 -9.21 -5.72
CA GLY A 99 -16.68 -9.24 -7.14
C GLY A 99 -16.21 -7.91 -7.75
N GLU A 100 -16.25 -6.80 -7.00
CA GLU A 100 -15.82 -5.47 -7.46
C GLU A 100 -14.39 -5.49 -8.00
N LEU A 101 -14.15 -4.70 -9.06
CA LEU A 101 -12.83 -4.54 -9.68
C LEU A 101 -12.23 -3.18 -9.32
N SER A 102 -10.94 -3.16 -9.02
CA SER A 102 -10.21 -1.91 -8.74
C SER A 102 -8.89 -1.92 -9.50
N ALA A 103 -8.49 -0.74 -10.01
CA ALA A 103 -7.20 -0.53 -10.65
C ALA A 103 -6.30 0.29 -9.73
N ASN A 104 -5.21 -0.30 -9.27
CA ASN A 104 -4.25 0.33 -8.37
C ASN A 104 -2.91 0.51 -9.08
N ARG A 105 -2.25 1.64 -8.89
CA ARG A 105 -0.92 1.88 -9.48
C ARG A 105 0.09 0.93 -8.86
N ILE A 106 0.99 0.38 -9.68
CA ILE A 106 2.14 -0.41 -9.21
C ILE A 106 3.16 0.54 -8.56
N ALA A 107 3.59 0.21 -7.35
CA ALA A 107 4.61 0.95 -6.61
C ALA A 107 6.02 0.51 -7.00
N GLY A 108 7.01 1.40 -6.82
CA GLY A 108 8.40 1.14 -7.20
C GLY A 108 9.08 0.01 -6.40
N ASP A 109 8.50 -0.40 -5.28
CA ASP A 109 8.99 -1.50 -4.43
C ASP A 109 8.16 -2.78 -4.54
N ASP A 110 7.20 -2.85 -5.48
CA ASP A 110 6.43 -4.06 -5.72
C ASP A 110 7.34 -5.18 -6.25
N ASN A 111 7.12 -6.41 -5.77
CA ASN A 111 7.97 -7.54 -6.11
C ASN A 111 7.89 -7.85 -7.62
N PRO A 112 8.98 -7.68 -8.38
CA PRO A 112 8.97 -7.86 -9.83
C PRO A 112 8.64 -9.29 -10.24
N LEU A 113 9.07 -10.28 -9.46
CA LEU A 113 8.77 -11.68 -9.75
C LEU A 113 7.27 -11.99 -9.58
N ALA A 114 6.61 -11.37 -8.59
CA ALA A 114 5.17 -11.53 -8.40
C ALA A 114 4.38 -10.90 -9.56
N LEU A 115 4.82 -9.73 -10.03
CA LEU A 115 4.24 -9.04 -11.19
C LEU A 115 4.42 -9.85 -12.49
N VAL A 116 5.63 -10.32 -12.77
CA VAL A 116 5.91 -11.13 -13.97
C VAL A 116 5.08 -12.42 -13.96
N ARG A 117 4.99 -13.11 -12.82
CA ARG A 117 4.13 -14.30 -12.67
C ARG A 117 2.66 -14.00 -12.95
N LEU A 118 2.17 -12.84 -12.51
CA LEU A 118 0.80 -12.42 -12.78
C LEU A 118 0.57 -12.16 -14.27
N VAL A 119 1.50 -11.48 -14.94
CA VAL A 119 1.43 -11.22 -16.39
C VAL A 119 1.48 -12.50 -17.22
N LEU A 120 2.32 -13.46 -16.84
CA LEU A 120 2.51 -14.71 -17.57
C LEU A 120 1.46 -15.79 -17.26
N ARG A 121 0.57 -15.57 -16.28
CA ARG A 121 -0.47 -16.54 -15.89
C ARG A 121 -1.25 -17.12 -17.09
N PRO A 122 -1.76 -16.31 -18.04
CA PRO A 122 -2.51 -16.83 -19.18
C PRO A 122 -1.70 -17.83 -20.02
N LEU A 123 -0.39 -17.61 -20.18
CA LEU A 123 0.49 -18.48 -20.95
C LEU A 123 0.77 -19.80 -20.20
N SER A 124 0.86 -19.75 -18.87
CA SER A 124 1.01 -20.95 -18.03
C SER A 124 -0.27 -21.78 -17.90
N ALA A 125 -1.45 -21.15 -18.04
CA ALA A 125 -2.73 -21.84 -18.03
C ALA A 125 -3.04 -22.45 -19.42
N ALA A 126 -2.60 -21.79 -20.50
CA ALA A 126 -2.74 -22.27 -21.86
C ALA A 126 -1.95 -23.57 -22.12
N SER A 127 -0.81 -23.79 -21.46
CA SER A 127 -0.08 -25.07 -21.56
C SER A 127 -0.86 -26.25 -20.95
N ALA A 128 -1.82 -26.00 -20.05
CA ALA A 128 -2.77 -27.00 -19.55
C ALA A 128 -4.10 -27.04 -20.33
N SER A 129 -4.41 -26.02 -21.13
CA SER A 129 -5.71 -25.84 -21.79
C SER A 129 -5.56 -25.51 -23.28
N CYS A 130 -5.07 -26.46 -24.07
CA CYS A 130 -5.07 -26.38 -25.54
C CYS A 130 -6.44 -26.76 -26.14
N ARG A 131 -7.57 -26.30 -25.57
CA ARG A 131 -8.91 -26.73 -26.04
C ARG A 131 -9.95 -25.65 -26.27
N ALA A 132 -9.64 -24.39 -26.05
CA ALA A 132 -10.58 -23.32 -26.35
C ALA A 132 -9.99 -22.44 -27.45
N LEU A 133 -10.73 -22.32 -28.57
CA LEU A 133 -10.61 -21.31 -29.61
C LEU A 133 -9.77 -21.68 -30.85
N LEU A 134 -10.22 -22.70 -31.58
CA LEU A 134 -10.20 -22.69 -33.06
C LEU A 134 -11.55 -23.21 -33.59
N ALA A 135 -12.63 -22.61 -33.13
CA ALA A 135 -13.96 -22.79 -33.70
C ALA A 135 -14.62 -21.41 -33.79
N SER A 136 -14.36 -20.74 -34.91
CA SER A 136 -15.18 -19.71 -35.54
C SER A 136 -14.95 -19.81 -37.04
#